data_AF-A0A975M3V0-F1
#
_entry.id   AF-A0A975M3V0-F1
#
_cell.length_a   1.000
_cell.length_b   1.000
_cell.length_c   1.000
_cell.angle_alpha   90.00
_cell.angle_beta   90.00
_cell.angle_gamma   90.00
#
_symmetry.space_group_name_H-M   'P 1'
#
loop_
_entity.id
_entity.type
_entity.pdbx_description
1 polymer ?
#
loop_
_entity_poly.entity_id
_entity_poly.type
_entity_poly.pdbx_seq_one_letter_code
_entity_poly.pdbx_strand_id
1 'polypeptide(L)'
;MAALLETRTQTKAWSMWVGSSSDLQRLFRVVQKQYDSLIAPHVEEKLEQPRRMLEWAEARRVRLRQEATEDGIDSSLASRISENDAEIKKLNDDIKEAEEAALDAGSIELSLTAMNGDRTTLRGTASQLMEYISGERFKYFVALAPSGDIRGRSITIGVDRGAGIDLRVSSTDAQWCRAAFAELEDEISKHVPSWKFIRRQRVLWAFFATLISCVWLLALSRMPSGLTFASRDALWWIAGLTLVSATIMVLALNWTRAYLPAFELVPPNGRARGIALIRWFGTVAATLVLGIIGSALTDIVLG
;
A
#
# COMPACT_ATOMS: atom_id res chain seq x y z
N MET A 1 -38.11 8.96 5.43
CA MET A 1 -37.09 9.67 4.63
C MET A 1 -35.74 9.40 5.27
N ALA A 2 -34.95 8.47 4.71
CA ALA A 2 -33.60 8.20 5.20
C ALA A 2 -32.71 9.39 4.82
N ALA A 3 -32.16 10.10 5.79
CA ALA A 3 -31.03 10.98 5.53
C ALA A 3 -29.94 10.11 4.92
N LEU A 4 -29.56 10.38 3.67
CA LEU A 4 -28.36 9.81 3.07
C LEU A 4 -27.21 10.21 4.00
N LEU A 5 -26.75 9.27 4.83
CA LEU A 5 -25.59 9.47 5.68
C LEU A 5 -24.42 9.77 4.74
N GLU A 6 -23.96 11.01 4.76
CA GLU A 6 -22.90 11.48 3.88
C GLU A 6 -21.60 10.76 4.25
N THR A 7 -21.18 9.81 3.41
CA THR A 7 -19.93 9.07 3.62
C THR A 7 -18.75 10.02 3.48
N ARG A 8 -18.00 10.19 4.57
CA ARG A 8 -16.76 10.97 4.55
C ARG A 8 -15.60 10.10 4.13
N THR A 9 -14.84 10.58 3.14
CA THR A 9 -13.63 9.93 2.65
C THR A 9 -12.43 10.83 2.88
N GLN A 10 -11.37 10.29 3.46
CA GLN A 10 -10.06 10.93 3.56
C GLN A 10 -9.02 10.12 2.79
N THR A 11 -8.21 10.81 2.01
CA THR A 11 -7.22 10.18 1.13
C THR A 11 -5.90 10.94 1.21
N LYS A 12 -4.78 10.21 1.29
CA LYS A 12 -3.44 10.76 1.15
C LYS A 12 -2.54 9.76 0.45
N ALA A 13 -1.68 10.28 -0.43
CA ALA A 13 -0.68 9.50 -1.13
C ALA A 13 0.71 9.97 -0.74
N TRP A 14 1.61 9.02 -0.54
CA TRP A 14 3.02 9.28 -0.34
C TRP A 14 3.78 8.72 -1.53
N SER A 15 4.51 9.61 -2.20
CA SER A 15 5.33 9.27 -3.38
C SER A 15 6.48 8.30 -3.09
N MET A 16 6.71 7.99 -1.81
CA MET A 16 7.75 7.08 -1.37
C MET A 16 7.45 6.50 0.02
N TRP A 17 7.74 5.22 0.21
CA TRP A 17 7.71 4.52 1.48
C TRP A 17 8.81 3.45 1.51
N VAL A 18 9.56 3.39 2.60
CA VAL A 18 10.69 2.48 2.78
C VAL A 18 10.66 1.92 4.19
N GLY A 19 10.35 0.64 4.31
CA GLY A 19 10.24 -0.04 5.60
C GLY A 19 10.53 -1.52 5.47
N SER A 20 10.58 -2.20 6.60
CA SER A 20 10.75 -3.65 6.67
C SER A 20 9.41 -4.39 6.60
N SER A 21 9.44 -5.71 6.43
CA SER A 21 8.23 -6.54 6.54
C SER A 21 7.57 -6.39 7.91
N SER A 22 8.36 -6.20 8.98
CA SER A 22 7.80 -5.93 10.32
C SER A 22 7.08 -4.58 10.42
N ASP A 23 7.52 -3.57 9.67
CA ASP A 23 6.86 -2.25 9.66
C ASP A 23 5.51 -2.34 8.91
N LEU A 24 5.47 -3.07 7.81
CA LEU A 24 4.23 -3.35 7.10
C LEU A 24 3.26 -4.18 7.96
N GLN A 25 3.79 -5.16 8.71
CA GLN A 25 2.98 -5.94 9.66
C GLN A 25 2.39 -5.04 10.76
N ARG A 26 3.15 -4.08 11.29
CA ARG A 26 2.65 -3.10 12.27
C ARG A 26 1.51 -2.27 11.68
N LEU A 27 1.67 -1.78 10.45
CA LEU A 27 0.61 -1.06 9.75
C LEU A 27 -0.67 -1.89 9.64
N PHE A 28 -0.58 -3.16 9.23
CA PHE A 28 -1.74 -4.05 9.18
C PHE A 28 -2.35 -4.33 10.56
N ARG A 29 -1.54 -4.43 11.62
CA ARG A 29 -2.08 -4.54 12.99
C ARG A 29 -2.86 -3.29 13.42
N VAL A 30 -2.38 -2.10 13.05
CA VAL A 30 -3.12 -0.85 13.30
C VAL A 30 -4.45 -0.86 12.57
N VAL A 31 -4.49 -1.36 11.34
CA VAL A 31 -5.74 -1.55 10.58
C VAL A 31 -6.69 -2.50 11.31
N GLN A 32 -6.24 -3.69 11.71
CA GLN A 32 -7.08 -4.67 12.42
C GLN A 32 -7.64 -4.09 13.72
N LYS A 33 -6.81 -3.39 14.49
CA LYS A 33 -7.19 -2.74 15.74
C LYS A 33 -8.37 -1.78 15.59
N GLN A 34 -8.54 -1.13 14.43
CA GLN A 34 -9.70 -0.25 14.18
C GLN A 34 -11.04 -1.02 14.16
N TYR A 35 -11.00 -2.33 13.93
CA TYR A 35 -12.17 -3.19 13.80
C TYR A 35 -12.39 -4.13 14.98
N ASP A 36 -11.39 -4.35 15.85
CA ASP A 36 -11.50 -5.25 17.01
C ASP A 36 -12.74 -4.95 17.88
N SER A 37 -13.04 -3.66 18.11
CA SER A 37 -14.21 -3.24 18.90
C SER A 37 -15.54 -3.32 18.14
N LEU A 38 -15.49 -3.56 16.84
CA LEU A 38 -16.65 -3.57 15.94
C LEU A 38 -17.09 -4.97 15.54
N ILE A 39 -16.17 -5.93 15.57
CA ILE A 39 -16.44 -7.32 15.19
C ILE A 39 -17.48 -7.94 16.13
N ALA A 40 -17.28 -7.88 17.46
CA ALA A 40 -18.23 -8.50 18.39
C ALA A 40 -19.67 -7.93 18.27
N PRO A 41 -19.88 -6.60 18.24
CA PRO A 41 -21.21 -6.04 17.95
C PRO A 41 -21.78 -6.42 16.59
N HIS A 42 -20.94 -6.55 15.56
CA HIS A 42 -21.36 -6.95 14.22
C HIS A 42 -21.80 -8.42 14.16
N VAL A 43 -21.05 -9.31 14.80
CA VAL A 43 -21.39 -10.73 14.95
C VAL A 43 -22.73 -10.85 15.68
N GLU A 44 -22.92 -10.15 16.80
CA GLU A 44 -24.18 -10.19 17.54
C GLU A 44 -25.36 -9.70 16.68
N GLU A 45 -25.19 -8.59 15.95
CA GLU A 45 -26.21 -8.07 15.03
C GLU A 45 -26.55 -9.06 13.91
N LYS A 46 -25.56 -9.76 13.35
CA LYS A 46 -25.77 -10.79 12.32
C LYS A 46 -26.45 -12.05 12.86
N LEU A 47 -26.18 -12.40 14.11
CA LEU A 47 -26.72 -13.60 14.76
C LEU A 47 -28.07 -13.39 15.46
N GLU A 48 -28.51 -12.15 15.68
CA GLU A 48 -29.77 -11.83 16.39
C GLU A 48 -30.99 -12.52 15.76
N GLN A 49 -31.15 -12.41 14.44
CA GLN A 49 -32.28 -13.02 13.74
C GLN A 49 -32.20 -14.56 13.69
N PRO A 50 -31.07 -15.18 13.30
CA PRO A 50 -30.91 -16.63 13.37
C PRO A 50 -31.15 -17.22 14.77
N ARG A 51 -30.63 -16.58 15.83
CA ARG A 51 -30.85 -17.02 17.22
C ARG A 51 -32.32 -16.96 17.62
N ARG A 52 -33.04 -15.89 17.27
CA ARG A 52 -34.50 -15.80 17.51
C ARG A 52 -35.29 -16.92 16.81
N MET A 53 -34.91 -17.26 15.58
CA MET A 53 -35.56 -18.36 14.84
C MET A 53 -35.30 -19.71 15.53
N LEU A 54 -34.08 -19.94 16.02
CA LEU A 54 -33.74 -21.13 16.79
C LEU A 54 -34.54 -21.21 18.10
N GLU A 55 -34.63 -20.13 18.86
CA GLU A 55 -35.42 -20.07 20.10
C GLU A 55 -36.90 -20.42 19.84
N TRP A 56 -37.47 -19.94 18.74
CA TRP A 56 -38.84 -20.30 18.36
C TRP A 56 -39.00 -21.77 17.97
N ALA A 57 -38.03 -22.33 17.25
CA ALA A 57 -38.03 -23.75 16.87
C ALA A 57 -37.86 -24.67 18.10
N GLU A 58 -37.04 -24.28 19.06
CA GLU A 58 -36.87 -24.99 20.34
C GLU A 58 -38.12 -24.92 21.21
N ALA A 59 -38.74 -23.74 21.32
CA ALA A 59 -40.01 -23.59 22.04
C ALA A 59 -41.15 -24.38 21.38
N ARG A 60 -41.12 -24.54 20.04
CA ARG A 60 -42.05 -25.42 19.31
C ARG A 60 -41.77 -26.89 19.62
N ARG A 61 -40.49 -27.30 19.67
CA ARG A 61 -40.07 -28.67 20.04
C ARG A 61 -40.62 -29.10 21.40
N VAL A 62 -40.51 -28.22 22.40
CA VAL A 62 -41.01 -28.48 23.77
C VAL A 62 -42.52 -28.72 23.75
N ARG A 63 -43.28 -27.87 23.05
CA ARG A 63 -44.74 -28.02 22.90
C ARG A 63 -45.12 -29.34 22.22
N LEU A 64 -44.47 -29.69 21.12
CA LEU A 64 -44.71 -30.96 20.42
C LEU A 64 -44.42 -32.19 21.29
N ARG A 65 -43.41 -32.11 22.16
CA ARG A 65 -43.08 -33.20 23.11
C ARG A 65 -44.03 -33.28 24.30
N GLN A 66 -44.60 -32.15 24.72
CA GLN A 66 -45.69 -32.15 25.71
C GLN A 66 -46.95 -32.80 25.12
N GLU A 67 -47.36 -32.39 23.91
CA GLU A 67 -48.45 -33.03 23.14
C GLU A 67 -48.24 -34.56 23.02
N ALA A 68 -47.01 -35.00 22.70
CA ALA A 68 -46.65 -36.42 22.63
C ALA A 68 -46.87 -37.20 23.94
N THR A 69 -46.68 -36.52 25.08
CA THR A 69 -46.76 -37.12 26.41
C THR A 69 -48.20 -37.20 26.89
N GLU A 70 -49.04 -36.25 26.49
CA GLU A 70 -50.45 -36.16 26.88
C GLU A 70 -51.37 -37.03 26.01
N ASP A 71 -51.23 -36.96 24.68
CA ASP A 71 -52.15 -37.59 23.73
C ASP A 71 -51.61 -38.91 23.13
N GLY A 72 -50.36 -39.25 23.44
CA GLY A 72 -49.63 -40.35 22.79
C GLY A 72 -49.09 -39.97 21.41
N ILE A 73 -48.08 -40.70 20.94
CA ILE A 73 -47.40 -40.40 19.67
C ILE A 73 -48.15 -41.08 18.51
N ASP A 74 -48.81 -40.29 17.67
CA ASP A 74 -49.30 -40.73 16.37
C ASP A 74 -48.30 -40.43 15.23
N SER A 75 -48.58 -40.92 14.02
CA SER A 75 -47.69 -40.74 12.86
C SER A 75 -47.56 -39.29 12.41
N SER A 76 -48.58 -38.47 12.62
CA SER A 76 -48.60 -37.04 12.27
C SER A 76 -47.69 -36.24 13.21
N LEU A 77 -47.80 -36.48 14.51
CA LEU A 77 -46.99 -35.86 15.55
C LEU A 77 -45.52 -36.30 15.45
N ALA A 78 -45.27 -37.58 15.16
CA ALA A 78 -43.92 -38.07 14.89
C ALA A 78 -43.26 -37.36 13.69
N SER A 79 -44.00 -37.12 12.60
CA SER A 79 -43.51 -36.34 11.45
C SER A 79 -43.17 -34.90 11.85
N ARG A 80 -44.08 -34.21 12.55
CA ARG A 80 -43.88 -32.83 13.03
C ARG A 80 -42.64 -32.70 13.93
N ILE A 81 -42.40 -33.66 14.83
CA ILE A 81 -41.21 -33.68 15.69
C ILE A 81 -39.95 -33.87 14.83
N SER A 82 -39.96 -34.81 13.89
CA SER A 82 -38.81 -35.07 13.01
C SER A 82 -38.48 -33.86 12.12
N GLU A 83 -39.50 -33.20 11.57
CA GLU A 83 -39.33 -31.98 10.76
C GLU A 83 -38.75 -30.83 11.59
N ASN A 84 -39.28 -30.62 12.79
CA ASN A 84 -38.78 -29.58 13.68
C ASN A 84 -37.34 -29.86 14.17
N ASP A 85 -36.99 -31.13 14.41
CA ASP A 85 -35.61 -31.52 14.78
C ASP A 85 -34.65 -31.31 13.59
N ALA A 86 -35.09 -31.55 12.34
CA ALA A 86 -34.32 -31.23 11.15
C ALA A 86 -34.16 -29.72 10.94
N GLU A 87 -35.21 -28.93 11.21
CA GLU A 87 -35.17 -27.46 11.17
C GLU A 87 -34.19 -26.90 12.20
N ILE A 88 -34.23 -27.38 13.45
CA ILE A 88 -33.28 -26.98 14.51
C ILE A 88 -31.84 -27.30 14.10
N LYS A 89 -31.60 -28.50 13.54
CA LYS A 89 -30.25 -28.86 13.08
C LYS A 89 -29.76 -27.90 12.00
N LYS A 90 -30.60 -27.62 11.01
CA LYS A 90 -30.27 -26.66 9.94
C LYS A 90 -29.99 -25.26 10.49
N LEU A 91 -30.83 -24.76 11.41
CA LEU A 91 -30.62 -23.44 12.02
C LEU A 91 -29.31 -23.35 12.81
N ASN A 92 -28.90 -24.43 13.48
CA ASN A 92 -27.59 -24.47 14.15
C ASN A 92 -26.43 -24.41 13.15
N ASP A 93 -26.52 -25.15 12.04
CA ASP A 93 -25.52 -25.11 10.97
C ASP A 93 -25.47 -23.69 10.34
N ASP A 94 -26.63 -23.09 10.05
CA ASP A 94 -26.74 -21.73 9.50
C ASP A 94 -26.18 -20.66 10.47
N ILE A 95 -26.41 -20.80 11.78
CA ILE A 95 -25.84 -19.91 12.81
C ILE A 95 -24.32 -20.00 12.80
N LYS A 96 -23.77 -21.22 12.74
CA LYS A 96 -22.32 -21.43 12.72
C LYS A 96 -21.69 -20.82 11.48
N GLU A 97 -22.28 -21.03 10.30
CA GLU A 97 -21.81 -20.43 9.05
C GLU A 97 -21.90 -18.89 9.09
N ALA A 98 -23.00 -18.34 9.62
CA ALA A 98 -23.16 -16.89 9.77
C ALA A 98 -22.16 -16.28 10.76
N GLU A 99 -21.84 -16.99 11.84
CA GLU A 99 -20.82 -16.58 12.81
C GLU A 99 -19.43 -16.56 12.17
N GLU A 100 -19.04 -17.63 11.47
CA GLU A 100 -17.77 -17.72 10.75
C GLU A 100 -17.65 -16.60 9.69
N ALA A 101 -18.69 -16.38 8.89
CA ALA A 101 -18.71 -15.31 7.88
C ALA A 101 -18.63 -13.90 8.50
N ALA A 102 -19.28 -13.67 9.65
CA ALA A 102 -19.25 -12.39 10.35
C ALA A 102 -17.89 -12.13 11.01
N LEU A 103 -17.21 -13.16 11.51
CA LEU A 103 -15.84 -13.08 12.00
C LEU A 103 -14.86 -12.79 10.85
N ASP A 104 -15.02 -13.50 9.72
CA ASP A 104 -14.19 -13.33 8.53
C ASP A 104 -14.32 -11.94 7.91
N ALA A 105 -15.49 -11.29 8.03
CA ALA A 105 -15.68 -9.92 7.59
C ALA A 105 -14.69 -8.95 8.25
N GLY A 106 -14.24 -9.22 9.48
CA GLY A 106 -13.25 -8.41 10.21
C GLY A 106 -11.80 -8.57 9.73
N SER A 107 -11.54 -9.52 8.82
CA SER A 107 -10.20 -9.77 8.28
C SER A 107 -9.75 -8.70 7.27
N ILE A 108 -8.47 -8.73 6.91
CA ILE A 108 -7.92 -7.93 5.82
C ILE A 108 -7.97 -8.77 4.54
N GLU A 109 -8.52 -8.21 3.47
CA GLU A 109 -8.39 -8.75 2.12
C GLU A 109 -7.19 -8.12 1.41
N LEU A 110 -6.25 -8.94 0.97
CA LEU A 110 -5.06 -8.53 0.23
C LEU A 110 -5.17 -9.01 -1.21
N SER A 111 -5.29 -8.07 -2.14
CA SER A 111 -5.16 -8.33 -3.58
C SER A 111 -3.74 -7.99 -4.02
N LEU A 112 -2.94 -9.01 -4.34
CA LEU A 112 -1.54 -8.88 -4.75
C LEU A 112 -1.40 -9.15 -6.25
N THR A 113 -0.58 -8.33 -6.91
CA THR A 113 -0.16 -8.58 -8.30
C THR A 113 1.35 -8.78 -8.36
N ALA A 114 1.75 -9.99 -8.73
CA ALA A 114 3.13 -10.40 -8.87
C ALA A 114 3.80 -9.69 -10.06
N MET A 115 5.13 -9.73 -10.11
CA MET A 115 5.91 -9.11 -11.19
C MET A 115 5.63 -9.68 -12.57
N ASN A 116 5.23 -10.95 -12.65
CA ASN A 116 4.82 -11.63 -13.89
C ASN A 116 3.39 -11.27 -14.34
N GLY A 117 2.64 -10.54 -13.52
CA GLY A 117 1.26 -10.15 -13.79
C GLY A 117 0.19 -11.03 -13.14
N ASP A 118 0.59 -12.12 -12.48
CA ASP A 118 -0.35 -13.01 -11.79
C ASP A 118 -1.01 -12.27 -10.63
N ARG A 119 -2.30 -12.54 -10.45
CA ARG A 119 -3.12 -11.94 -9.40
C ARG A 119 -3.50 -12.99 -8.38
N THR A 120 -3.34 -12.65 -7.12
CA THR A 120 -3.72 -13.50 -6.00
C THR A 120 -4.46 -12.67 -4.98
N THR A 121 -5.60 -13.18 -4.51
CA THR A 121 -6.36 -12.57 -3.43
C THR A 121 -6.29 -13.47 -2.21
N LEU A 122 -5.94 -12.90 -1.08
CA LEU A 122 -5.79 -13.58 0.21
C LEU A 122 -6.65 -12.86 1.24
N ARG A 123 -7.16 -13.60 2.21
CA ARG A 123 -7.89 -13.05 3.35
C ARG A 123 -7.28 -13.61 4.63
N GLY A 124 -7.16 -12.76 5.63
CA GLY A 124 -6.69 -13.21 6.93
C GLY A 124 -6.21 -12.08 7.84
N THR A 125 -5.46 -12.48 8.86
CA THR A 125 -4.86 -11.58 9.83
C THR A 125 -3.58 -10.95 9.29
N ALA A 126 -3.11 -9.87 9.94
CA ALA A 126 -1.85 -9.24 9.59
C ALA A 126 -0.67 -10.23 9.55
N SER A 127 -0.64 -11.22 10.45
CA SER A 127 0.43 -12.22 10.48
C SER A 127 0.37 -13.19 9.30
N GLN A 128 -0.81 -13.72 8.98
CA GLN A 128 -1.01 -14.64 7.85
C GLN A 128 -0.68 -13.98 6.51
N LEU A 129 -1.12 -12.72 6.32
CA LEU A 129 -0.84 -11.97 5.10
C LEU A 129 0.66 -11.68 4.94
N MET A 130 1.35 -11.38 6.03
CA MET A 130 2.78 -11.06 5.99
C MET A 130 3.67 -12.27 5.71
N GLU A 131 3.27 -13.46 6.14
CA GLU A 131 3.96 -14.71 5.79
C GLU A 131 4.04 -14.84 4.27
N TYR A 132 2.94 -14.57 3.57
CA TYR A 132 2.89 -14.58 2.11
C TYR A 132 3.69 -13.45 1.45
N ILE A 133 3.53 -12.20 1.91
CA ILE A 133 4.21 -11.03 1.33
C ILE A 133 5.75 -11.14 1.49
N SER A 134 6.22 -11.70 2.60
CA SER A 134 7.65 -11.72 2.94
C SER A 134 8.51 -12.56 1.99
N GLY A 135 7.92 -13.50 1.26
CA GLY A 135 8.61 -14.36 0.28
C GLY A 135 8.53 -13.87 -1.16
N GLU A 136 7.60 -12.95 -1.48
CA GLU A 136 7.21 -12.68 -2.86
C GLU A 136 7.66 -11.33 -3.41
N ARG A 137 7.95 -11.29 -4.72
CA ARG A 137 8.20 -10.03 -5.44
C ARG A 137 6.94 -9.56 -6.15
N PHE A 138 6.33 -8.51 -5.63
CA PHE A 138 5.13 -7.90 -6.21
C PHE A 138 5.41 -6.59 -6.96
N LYS A 139 4.49 -6.28 -7.88
CA LYS A 139 4.42 -5.01 -8.61
C LYS A 139 3.54 -4.00 -7.88
N TYR A 140 2.36 -4.43 -7.44
CA TYR A 140 1.45 -3.65 -6.61
C TYR A 140 0.62 -4.59 -5.73
N PHE A 141 0.13 -4.11 -4.59
CA PHE A 141 -0.91 -4.78 -3.81
C PHE A 141 -1.91 -3.77 -3.25
N VAL A 142 -3.10 -4.24 -2.94
CA VAL A 142 -4.15 -3.47 -2.27
C VAL A 142 -4.61 -4.26 -1.06
N ALA A 143 -4.49 -3.67 0.13
CA ALA A 143 -5.06 -4.19 1.36
C ALA A 143 -6.36 -3.45 1.65
N LEU A 144 -7.46 -4.19 1.73
CA LEU A 144 -8.80 -3.71 2.05
C LEU A 144 -9.20 -4.26 3.43
N ALA A 145 -9.67 -3.37 4.30
CA ALA A 145 -10.24 -3.74 5.59
C ALA A 145 -11.52 -2.92 5.83
N PRO A 146 -12.58 -3.52 6.38
CA PRO A 146 -12.75 -4.97 6.53
C PRO A 146 -12.83 -5.65 5.15
N SER A 147 -12.68 -6.97 5.10
CA SER A 147 -12.92 -7.74 3.88
C SER A 147 -14.41 -7.73 3.48
N GLY A 148 -15.30 -7.54 4.48
CA GLY A 148 -16.73 -7.33 4.31
C GLY A 148 -17.21 -5.93 4.68
N ASP A 149 -18.52 -5.71 4.67
CA ASP A 149 -19.11 -4.45 5.13
C ASP A 149 -19.40 -4.49 6.64
N ILE A 150 -18.61 -3.74 7.42
CA ILE A 150 -18.82 -3.52 8.85
C ILE A 150 -19.19 -2.05 9.05
N ARG A 151 -20.50 -1.80 9.17
CA ARG A 151 -21.07 -0.47 9.49
C ARG A 151 -20.61 0.64 8.54
N GLY A 152 -20.41 0.35 7.25
CA GLY A 152 -20.01 1.33 6.25
C GLY A 152 -18.63 1.95 6.50
N ARG A 153 -17.75 1.28 7.25
CA ARG A 153 -16.36 1.68 7.50
C ARG A 153 -15.44 0.93 6.55
N SER A 154 -14.53 1.63 5.89
CA SER A 154 -13.52 1.02 5.04
C SER A 154 -12.17 1.72 5.13
N ILE A 155 -11.11 0.93 5.06
CA ILE A 155 -9.71 1.32 4.99
C ILE A 155 -9.12 0.60 3.80
N THR A 156 -8.53 1.35 2.90
CA THR A 156 -7.82 0.83 1.73
C THR A 156 -6.40 1.36 1.76
N ILE A 157 -5.43 0.45 1.71
CA ILE A 157 -4.02 0.75 1.56
C ILE A 157 -3.58 0.19 0.22
N GLY A 158 -3.39 1.06 -0.76
CA GLY A 158 -2.78 0.72 -2.03
C GLY A 158 -1.27 0.90 -1.97
N VAL A 159 -0.54 -0.05 -2.53
CA VAL A 159 0.91 -0.01 -2.65
C VAL A 159 1.27 -0.28 -4.08
N ASP A 160 1.97 0.66 -4.70
CA ASP A 160 2.51 0.56 -6.04
C ASP A 160 4.02 0.82 -6.00
N ARG A 161 4.80 -0.14 -6.51
CA ARG A 161 6.25 -0.01 -6.59
C ARG A 161 6.73 1.23 -7.36
N GLY A 162 5.93 1.72 -8.30
CA GLY A 162 6.17 2.92 -9.10
C GLY A 162 5.57 4.21 -8.53
N ALA A 163 4.44 4.16 -7.81
CA ALA A 163 3.75 5.35 -7.31
C ALA A 163 3.95 5.63 -5.82
N GLY A 164 4.11 4.59 -5.00
CA GLY A 164 4.36 4.67 -3.56
C GLY A 164 3.24 3.98 -2.78
N ILE A 165 2.73 4.65 -1.76
CA ILE A 165 1.62 4.15 -0.93
C ILE A 165 0.48 5.17 -0.95
N ASP A 166 -0.74 4.68 -1.08
CA ASP A 166 -1.97 5.45 -0.95
C ASP A 166 -2.81 4.90 0.20
N LEU A 167 -3.32 5.80 1.03
CA LEU A 167 -4.25 5.50 2.11
C LEU A 167 -5.58 6.17 1.78
N ARG A 168 -6.66 5.38 1.85
CA ARG A 168 -8.03 5.87 1.79
C ARG A 168 -8.80 5.31 2.98
N VAL A 169 -9.45 6.18 3.74
CA VAL A 169 -10.34 5.80 4.84
C VAL A 169 -11.71 6.41 4.57
N SER A 170 -12.76 5.59 4.59
CA SER A 170 -14.13 6.03 4.34
C SER A 170 -15.04 5.56 5.46
N SER A 171 -15.93 6.44 5.94
CA SER A 171 -16.97 6.06 6.90
C SER A 171 -18.12 7.06 6.93
N THR A 172 -19.30 6.60 7.33
CA THR A 172 -20.42 7.43 7.77
C THR A 172 -20.14 8.10 9.13
N ASP A 173 -19.22 7.56 9.94
CA ASP A 173 -18.78 8.12 11.21
C ASP A 173 -17.55 9.04 11.01
N ALA A 174 -17.81 10.35 11.11
CA ALA A 174 -16.82 11.39 10.91
C ALA A 174 -15.72 11.44 11.99
N GLN A 175 -15.97 10.96 13.20
CA GLN A 175 -14.97 10.93 14.27
C GLN A 175 -14.04 9.74 14.08
N TRP A 176 -14.61 8.56 13.84
CA TRP A 176 -13.83 7.36 13.52
C TRP A 176 -12.97 7.56 12.27
N CYS A 177 -13.54 8.12 11.19
CA CYS A 177 -12.80 8.36 9.94
C CYS A 177 -11.57 9.25 10.17
N ARG A 178 -11.69 10.31 10.99
CA ARG A 178 -10.56 11.19 11.33
C ARG A 178 -9.53 10.52 12.23
N ALA A 179 -9.97 9.79 13.26
CA ALA A 179 -9.06 9.11 14.18
C ALA A 179 -8.28 7.99 13.48
N ALA A 180 -8.98 7.11 12.74
CA ALA A 180 -8.36 6.02 12.00
C ALA A 180 -7.40 6.53 10.93
N PHE A 181 -7.78 7.58 10.19
CA PHE A 181 -6.90 8.20 9.20
C PHE A 181 -5.64 8.79 9.84
N ALA A 182 -5.77 9.51 10.96
CA ALA A 182 -4.62 10.11 11.66
C ALA A 182 -3.66 9.05 12.22
N GLU A 183 -4.18 7.98 12.83
CA GLU A 183 -3.36 6.87 13.37
C GLU A 183 -2.58 6.16 12.26
N LEU A 184 -3.24 5.88 11.12
CA LEU A 184 -2.59 5.26 9.96
C LEU A 184 -1.62 6.22 9.24
N GLU A 185 -1.97 7.51 9.15
CA GLU A 185 -1.09 8.54 8.59
C GLU A 185 0.21 8.66 9.38
N ASP A 186 0.14 8.65 10.71
CA ASP A 186 1.31 8.68 11.59
C ASP A 186 2.20 7.44 11.34
N GLU A 187 1.59 6.26 11.30
CA GLU A 187 2.33 5.02 11.09
C GLU A 187 3.01 4.95 9.71
N ILE A 188 2.32 5.36 8.65
CA ILE A 188 2.91 5.42 7.30
C ILE A 188 4.03 6.47 7.25
N SER A 189 3.84 7.63 7.88
CA SER A 189 4.77 8.76 7.78
C SER A 189 6.12 8.49 8.45
N LYS A 190 6.20 7.59 9.45
CA LYS A 190 7.46 7.15 10.09
C LYS A 190 8.46 6.55 9.10
N HIS A 191 7.96 5.92 8.05
CA HIS A 191 8.75 5.18 7.05
C HIS A 191 8.88 5.92 5.72
N VAL A 192 8.48 7.19 5.69
CA VAL A 192 8.68 8.07 4.53
C VAL A 192 10.07 8.69 4.64
N PRO A 193 11.01 8.34 3.77
CA PRO A 193 12.38 8.82 3.90
C PRO A 193 12.48 10.33 3.63
N SER A 194 13.38 11.00 4.37
CA SER A 194 13.68 12.43 4.18
C SER A 194 14.19 12.74 2.77
N TRP A 195 14.86 11.77 2.13
CA TRP A 195 15.39 11.87 0.77
C TRP A 195 14.39 11.58 -0.35
N LYS A 196 13.09 11.48 -0.05
CA LYS A 196 12.02 11.33 -1.05
C LYS A 196 12.07 12.37 -2.18
N PHE A 197 12.69 13.52 -1.93
CA PHE A 197 12.88 14.57 -2.92
C PHE A 197 13.65 14.11 -4.17
N ILE A 198 14.46 13.05 -4.08
CA ILE A 198 15.23 12.51 -5.22
C ILE A 198 14.35 11.98 -6.33
N ARG A 199 13.11 11.55 -6.04
CA ARG A 199 12.16 11.16 -7.10
C ARG A 199 11.43 12.35 -7.72
N ARG A 200 11.54 13.55 -7.14
CA ARG A 200 10.90 14.75 -7.71
C ARG A 200 11.61 15.11 -9.01
N GLN A 201 10.84 15.14 -10.10
CA GLN A 201 11.36 15.43 -11.44
C GLN A 201 12.19 16.72 -11.46
N ARG A 202 11.70 17.79 -10.82
CA ARG A 202 12.40 19.08 -10.76
C ARG A 202 13.78 18.99 -10.09
N VAL A 203 13.93 18.16 -9.06
CA VAL A 203 15.22 18.02 -8.35
C VAL A 203 16.22 17.25 -9.20
N LEU A 204 15.78 16.15 -9.83
CA LEU A 204 16.65 15.40 -10.74
C LEU A 204 17.06 16.25 -11.95
N TRP A 205 16.11 16.98 -12.54
CA TRP A 205 16.39 17.91 -13.64
C TRP A 205 17.41 18.97 -13.24
N ALA A 206 17.23 19.62 -12.08
CA ALA A 206 18.19 20.60 -11.60
C ALA A 206 19.58 19.98 -11.41
N PHE A 207 19.67 18.81 -10.76
CA PHE A 207 20.93 18.12 -10.54
C PHE A 207 21.65 17.78 -11.85
N PHE A 208 20.97 17.13 -12.79
CA PHE A 208 21.58 16.74 -14.07
C PHE A 208 21.86 17.95 -14.97
N ALA A 209 21.02 18.98 -14.94
CA ALA A 209 21.28 20.23 -15.67
C ALA A 209 22.55 20.91 -15.14
N THR A 210 22.74 20.99 -13.81
CA THR A 210 23.98 21.53 -13.23
C THR A 210 25.20 20.69 -13.64
N LEU A 211 25.10 19.36 -13.57
CA LEU A 211 26.18 18.45 -13.97
C LEU A 211 26.55 18.63 -15.45
N ILE A 212 25.56 18.71 -16.33
CA ILE A 212 25.74 18.96 -17.76
C ILE A 212 26.35 20.34 -17.99
N SER A 213 25.87 21.38 -17.30
CA SER A 213 26.45 22.73 -17.40
C SER A 213 27.92 22.76 -16.99
N CYS A 214 28.31 22.03 -15.94
CA CYS A 214 29.72 21.89 -15.56
C CYS A 214 30.56 21.19 -16.66
N VAL A 215 30.03 20.12 -17.26
CA VAL A 215 30.69 19.44 -18.38
C VAL A 215 30.80 20.38 -19.58
N TRP A 216 29.78 21.17 -19.88
CA TRP A 216 29.79 22.18 -20.94
C TRP A 216 30.84 23.25 -20.70
N LEU A 217 30.95 23.78 -19.48
CA LEU A 217 31.99 24.76 -19.13
C LEU A 217 33.39 24.19 -19.30
N LEU A 218 33.63 22.96 -18.86
CA LEU A 218 34.92 22.27 -19.03
C LEU A 218 35.22 21.91 -20.50
N ALA A 219 34.20 21.58 -21.29
CA ALA A 219 34.36 21.27 -22.70
C ALA A 219 34.68 22.55 -23.49
N LEU A 220 34.00 23.66 -23.20
CA LEU A 220 34.24 24.96 -23.83
C LEU A 220 35.60 25.54 -23.43
N SER A 221 36.06 25.37 -22.19
CA SER A 221 37.39 25.81 -21.78
C SER A 221 38.52 25.04 -22.45
N ARG A 222 38.24 23.83 -22.96
CA ARG A 222 39.17 22.98 -23.72
C ARG A 222 38.87 22.93 -25.22
N MET A 223 38.12 23.89 -25.71
CA MET A 223 37.81 23.97 -27.15
C MET A 223 39.12 24.10 -27.94
N PRO A 224 39.35 23.26 -28.97
CA PRO A 224 40.56 23.34 -29.79
C PRO A 224 40.77 24.75 -30.32
N SER A 225 41.98 25.29 -30.16
CA SER A 225 42.34 26.67 -30.47
C SER A 225 42.13 27.10 -31.94
N GLY A 226 41.84 26.16 -32.84
CA GLY A 226 41.49 26.41 -34.25
C GLY A 226 39.99 26.55 -34.54
N LEU A 227 39.10 26.37 -33.56
CA LEU A 227 37.66 26.47 -33.74
C LEU A 227 37.16 27.83 -33.23
N THR A 228 36.81 28.74 -34.15
CA THR A 228 36.05 29.94 -33.81
C THR A 228 34.56 29.61 -33.74
N PHE A 229 33.79 30.28 -32.88
CA PHE A 229 32.32 30.06 -32.77
C PHE A 229 31.55 30.28 -34.08
N ALA A 230 32.18 30.92 -35.08
CA ALA A 230 31.61 31.15 -36.41
C ALA A 230 31.91 30.02 -37.42
N SER A 231 32.74 29.03 -37.09
CA SER A 231 33.08 27.95 -38.02
C SER A 231 32.00 26.87 -38.06
N ARG A 232 31.79 26.29 -39.25
CA ARG A 232 30.86 25.16 -39.46
C ARG A 232 31.23 23.96 -38.58
N ASP A 233 32.51 23.76 -38.34
CA ASP A 233 33.03 22.66 -37.52
C ASP A 233 32.75 22.88 -36.03
N ALA A 234 32.77 24.13 -35.55
CA ALA A 234 32.35 24.47 -34.19
C ALA A 234 30.85 24.20 -33.98
N LEU A 235 30.01 24.49 -34.97
CA LEU A 235 28.57 24.17 -34.92
C LEU A 235 28.32 22.65 -34.84
N TRP A 236 29.05 21.83 -35.60
CA TRP A 236 28.95 20.38 -35.52
C TRP A 236 29.42 19.84 -34.17
N TRP A 237 30.50 20.41 -33.63
CA TRP A 237 31.02 20.03 -32.32
C TRP A 237 30.03 20.36 -31.19
N ILE A 238 29.46 21.58 -31.21
CA ILE A 238 28.40 22.00 -30.29
C ILE A 238 27.18 21.07 -30.45
N ALA A 239 26.69 20.85 -31.67
CA ALA A 239 25.53 20.00 -31.92
C ALA A 239 25.72 18.56 -31.40
N GLY A 240 26.92 17.99 -31.59
CA GLY A 240 27.29 16.69 -31.06
C GLY A 240 27.29 16.66 -29.53
N LEU A 241 27.87 17.68 -28.89
CA LEU A 241 27.88 17.83 -27.43
C LEU A 241 26.46 17.96 -26.86
N THR A 242 25.58 18.73 -27.52
CA THR A 242 24.18 18.89 -27.11
C THR A 242 23.41 17.58 -27.23
N LEU A 243 23.60 16.85 -28.33
CA LEU A 243 22.95 15.56 -28.54
C LEU A 243 23.36 14.56 -27.45
N VAL A 244 24.67 14.40 -27.20
CA VAL A 244 25.19 13.51 -26.16
C VAL A 244 24.67 13.91 -24.77
N SER A 245 24.69 15.20 -24.46
CA SER A 245 24.19 15.71 -23.16
C SER A 245 22.70 15.42 -22.96
N ALA A 246 21.88 15.64 -24.00
CA ALA A 246 20.45 15.37 -23.96
C ALA A 246 20.18 13.86 -23.78
N THR A 247 20.90 13.00 -24.49
CA THR A 247 20.77 11.54 -24.37
C THR A 247 21.14 11.05 -22.97
N ILE A 248 22.25 11.53 -22.40
CA ILE A 248 22.67 11.19 -21.04
C ILE A 248 21.62 11.65 -20.02
N MET A 249 21.06 12.85 -20.17
CA MET A 249 20.04 13.37 -19.26
C MET A 249 18.79 12.49 -19.24
N VAL A 250 18.27 12.11 -20.41
CA VAL A 250 17.08 11.25 -20.52
C VAL A 250 17.34 9.87 -19.94
N LEU A 251 18.49 9.26 -20.27
CA LEU A 251 18.89 7.95 -19.74
C LEU A 251 19.02 7.98 -18.21
N ALA A 252 19.69 9.00 -17.65
CA ALA A 252 19.92 9.10 -16.23
C ALA A 252 18.62 9.34 -15.43
N LEU A 253 17.70 10.14 -15.98
CA LEU A 253 16.37 10.34 -15.39
C LEU A 253 15.55 9.04 -15.36
N ASN A 254 15.55 8.29 -16.47
CA ASN A 254 14.83 7.02 -16.57
C ASN A 254 15.45 5.94 -15.66
N TRP A 255 16.78 5.85 -15.64
CA TRP A 255 17.51 4.94 -14.76
C TRP A 255 17.21 5.22 -13.29
N THR A 256 17.29 6.48 -12.85
CA THR A 256 17.07 6.82 -11.44
C THR A 256 15.69 6.38 -10.96
N ARG A 257 14.65 6.50 -11.81
CA ARG A 257 13.29 6.04 -11.48
C ARG A 257 13.15 4.51 -11.49
N ALA A 258 13.87 3.81 -12.36
CA ALA A 258 13.84 2.35 -12.44
C ALA A 258 14.56 1.69 -11.24
N TYR A 259 15.68 2.27 -10.79
CA TYR A 259 16.50 1.70 -9.71
C TYR A 259 16.01 2.07 -8.31
N LEU A 260 15.26 3.16 -8.19
CA LEU A 260 14.82 3.74 -6.92
C LEU A 260 13.29 3.63 -6.81
N PRO A 261 12.77 2.47 -6.37
CA PRO A 261 11.34 2.23 -6.31
C PRO A 261 10.66 3.20 -5.34
N ALA A 262 9.40 3.50 -5.62
CA ALA A 262 8.56 4.28 -4.73
C ALA A 262 8.28 3.54 -3.43
N PHE A 263 8.13 2.23 -3.51
CA PHE A 263 7.90 1.36 -2.37
C PHE A 263 9.02 0.33 -2.29
N GLU A 264 9.67 0.24 -1.13
CA GLU A 264 10.77 -0.70 -0.89
C GLU A 264 10.58 -1.44 0.43
N LEU A 265 10.53 -2.77 0.37
CA LEU A 265 10.67 -3.63 1.54
C LEU A 265 12.15 -3.93 1.76
N VAL A 266 12.70 -3.39 2.86
CA VAL A 266 14.09 -3.56 3.25
C VAL A 266 14.22 -4.82 4.10
N PRO A 267 15.20 -5.71 3.83
CA PRO A 267 15.44 -6.85 4.70
C PRO A 267 15.92 -6.38 6.09
N PRO A 268 15.83 -7.22 7.14
CA PRO A 268 16.08 -6.79 8.53
C PRO A 268 17.43 -6.09 8.77
N ASN A 269 18.47 -6.45 8.00
CA ASN A 269 19.80 -5.84 8.06
C ASN A 269 20.19 -5.08 6.77
N GLY A 270 19.22 -4.84 5.89
CA GLY A 270 19.43 -4.17 4.61
C GLY A 270 19.54 -2.67 4.73
N ARG A 271 20.15 -2.04 3.73
CA ARG A 271 20.07 -0.59 3.53
C ARG A 271 19.17 -0.31 2.34
N ALA A 272 18.32 0.71 2.48
CA ALA A 272 17.51 1.21 1.39
C ALA A 272 18.38 1.64 0.20
N ARG A 273 17.95 1.31 -1.02
CA ARG A 273 18.70 1.62 -2.25
C ARG A 273 18.95 3.12 -2.43
N GLY A 274 18.01 3.95 -2.00
CA GLY A 274 18.13 5.40 -2.14
C GLY A 274 19.32 6.01 -1.41
N ILE A 275 19.77 5.42 -0.30
CA ILE A 275 20.93 5.92 0.45
C ILE A 275 22.22 5.78 -0.38
N ALA A 276 22.39 4.68 -1.10
CA ALA A 276 23.55 4.49 -1.97
C ALA A 276 23.57 5.54 -3.10
N LEU A 277 22.40 5.87 -3.64
CA LEU A 277 22.26 6.82 -4.74
C LEU A 277 22.50 8.26 -4.30
N ILE A 278 22.09 8.64 -3.08
CA ILE A 278 22.47 9.91 -2.44
C ILE A 278 23.98 10.04 -2.31
N ARG A 279 24.63 8.99 -1.80
CA ARG A 279 26.09 8.99 -1.62
C ARG A 279 26.79 9.16 -2.95
N TRP A 280 26.33 8.45 -3.98
CA TRP A 280 26.87 8.60 -5.33
C TRP A 280 26.72 10.03 -5.86
N PHE A 281 25.52 10.62 -5.78
CA PHE A 281 25.31 12.01 -6.17
C PHE A 281 26.20 12.98 -5.39
N GLY A 282 26.34 12.78 -4.08
CA GLY A 282 27.23 13.57 -3.24
C GLY A 282 28.69 13.45 -3.65
N THR A 283 29.18 12.24 -3.93
CA THR A 283 30.56 12.01 -4.40
C THR A 283 30.79 12.65 -5.76
N VAL A 284 29.89 12.47 -6.73
CA VAL A 284 30.02 13.05 -8.07
C VAL A 284 30.02 14.58 -8.01
N ALA A 285 29.12 15.18 -7.23
CA ALA A 285 29.08 16.63 -7.04
C ALA A 285 30.38 17.15 -6.40
N ALA A 286 30.89 16.47 -5.36
CA ALA A 286 32.14 16.84 -4.71
C ALA A 286 33.33 16.75 -5.67
N THR A 287 33.43 15.66 -6.46
CA THR A 287 34.50 15.48 -7.45
C THR A 287 34.46 16.55 -8.54
N LEU A 288 33.27 16.94 -9.01
CA LEU A 288 33.14 18.02 -10.00
C LEU A 288 33.58 19.37 -9.44
N VAL A 289 33.16 19.71 -8.22
CA VAL A 289 33.57 20.96 -7.56
C VAL A 289 35.09 20.99 -7.37
N LEU A 290 35.67 19.90 -6.85
CA LEU A 290 37.12 19.77 -6.69
C LEU A 290 37.86 19.83 -8.03
N GLY A 291 37.30 19.23 -9.09
CA GLY A 291 37.87 19.27 -10.44
C GLY A 291 37.88 20.67 -11.05
N ILE A 292 36.80 21.43 -10.88
CA ILE A 292 36.69 22.83 -11.35
C ILE A 292 37.65 23.74 -10.56
N ILE A 293 37.69 23.60 -9.23
CA ILE A 293 38.62 24.36 -8.38
C ILE A 293 40.07 23.99 -8.73
N GLY A 294 40.35 22.70 -8.91
CA GLY A 294 41.67 22.19 -9.28
C GLY A 294 42.12 22.73 -10.64
N SER A 295 41.26 22.73 -11.66
CA SER A 295 41.59 23.29 -12.97
C SER A 295 41.86 24.79 -12.90
N ALA A 296 41.02 25.54 -12.17
CA ALA A 296 41.22 26.97 -11.99
C ALA A 296 42.53 27.30 -11.24
N LEU A 297 42.92 26.49 -10.26
CA LEU A 297 44.19 26.64 -9.54
C LEU A 297 45.39 26.28 -10.42
N THR A 298 45.32 25.23 -11.24
CA THR A 298 46.41 24.92 -12.19
C THR A 298 46.61 26.02 -13.21
N ASP A 299 45.53 26.65 -13.70
CA ASP A 299 45.63 27.76 -14.65
C ASP A 299 46.23 29.02 -14.01
N ILE A 300 46.04 29.24 -12.70
CA ILE A 300 46.63 30.37 -11.95
C ILE A 300 48.11 30.12 -11.60
N VAL A 301 48.51 28.87 -11.39
CA VAL A 301 49.87 28.52 -10.93
C VAL A 301 50.83 28.24 -12.11
N LEU A 302 50.32 27.80 -13.26
CA LEU A 302 51.12 27.45 -14.45
C LEU A 302 50.98 28.44 -15.61
N GLY A 303 50.07 29.42 -15.52
CA GLY A 303 49.95 30.55 -16.44
C GLY A 303 50.72 31.77 -15.93
#